data_AF-A0A7C2T3Z8-F1
#
_entry.id   AF-A0A7C2T3Z8-F1
#
_cell.length_a   1.000
_cell.length_b   1.000
_cell.length_c   1.000
_cell.angle_alpha   90.00
_cell.angle_beta   90.00
_cell.angle_gamma   90.00
#
_symmetry.space_group_name_H-M   'P 1'
#
loop_
_entity.id
_entity.type
_entity.pdbx_description
1 polymer ?
#
loop_
_entity_poly.entity_id
_entity_poly.type
_entity_poly.pdbx_seq_one_letter_code
_entity_poly.pdbx_strand_id
1 'polypeptide(L)' 'MWVIAMFDLPTDTKTARKAYARFRKNLMEDGFTMMQYSVYVRHCASIENAEVHLT' A
#
# COMPACT_ATOMS: atom_id res chain seq x y z
N MET A 1 -14.81 -5.35 5.21
CA MET A 1 -13.64 -6.25 5.18
C MET A 1 -12.36 -5.44 5.14
N TRP A 2 -11.22 -6.06 5.44
CA TRP A 2 -9.93 -5.36 5.46
C TRP A 2 -9.00 -5.93 4.40
N VAL A 3 -8.38 -5.04 3.62
CA VAL A 3 -7.26 -5.37 2.74
C VAL A 3 -5.99 -4.89 3.43
N ILE A 4 -5.00 -5.77 3.52
CA ILE A 4 -3.72 -5.50 4.18
C ILE A 4 -2.62 -5.61 3.12
N ALA A 5 -1.89 -4.53 2.91
CA ALA A 5 -0.70 -4.50 2.06
C ALA A 5 0.56 -4.57 2.94
N MET A 6 1.34 -5.62 2.75
CA MET A 6 2.64 -5.83 3.41
C MET A 6 3.72 -5.85 2.33
N PHE A 7 4.81 -5.12 2.53
CA PHE A 7 5.87 -5.02 1.53
C PHE A 7 7.24 -4.81 2.17
N ASP A 8 8.27 -5.33 1.51
CA ASP A 8 9.66 -5.01 1.83
C ASP A 8 10.34 -4.49 0.56
N LEU A 9 10.65 -3.20 0.53
CA LEU A 9 11.17 -2.50 -0.63
C LEU A 9 12.55 -1.92 -0.31
N PRO A 10 13.51 -2.01 -1.23
CA PRO A 10 14.86 -1.50 -1.00
C PRO A 10 14.88 0.03 -0.82
N THR A 11 15.79 0.52 0.02
CA THR A 11 15.95 1.97 0.31
C THR A 11 17.41 2.44 0.35
N ASP A 12 18.34 1.57 -0.01
CA ASP A 12 19.80 1.78 -0.02
C ASP A 12 20.23 2.82 -1.08
N THR A 13 19.68 2.74 -2.29
CA THR A 13 20.01 3.66 -3.39
C THR A 13 19.01 4.83 -3.50
N LYS A 14 19.46 5.95 -4.11
CA LYS A 14 18.57 7.09 -4.40
C LYS A 14 17.38 6.70 -5.27
N THR A 15 17.61 5.84 -6.26
CA THR A 15 16.56 5.32 -7.15
C THR A 15 15.57 4.45 -6.40
N ALA A 16 16.04 3.56 -5.51
CA ALA A 16 15.19 2.72 -4.70
C ALA A 16 14.29 3.55 -3.76
N ARG A 17 14.85 4.56 -3.08
CA ARG A 17 14.06 5.50 -2.25
C ARG A 17 13.00 6.25 -3.04
N LYS A 18 13.30 6.66 -4.29
CA LYS A 18 12.32 7.32 -5.16
C LYS A 18 11.19 6.37 -5.54
N ALA A 19 11.51 5.10 -5.85
CA ALA A 19 10.51 4.08 -6.14
C ALA A 19 9.63 3.79 -4.91
N TYR A 20 10.23 3.64 -3.73
CA TYR A 20 9.51 3.51 -2.45
C TYR A 20 8.54 4.67 -2.22
N ALA A 21 9.01 5.92 -2.36
CA ALA A 21 8.18 7.10 -2.14
C ALA A 21 6.98 7.16 -3.09
N ARG A 22 7.18 6.78 -4.36
CA ARG A 22 6.11 6.70 -5.35
C ARG A 22 5.11 5.60 -5.01
N PHE A 23 5.58 4.40 -4.67
CA PHE A 23 4.73 3.29 -4.26
C PHE A 23 3.87 3.65 -3.04
N ARG A 24 4.49 4.24 -2.00
CA ARG A 24 3.79 4.72 -0.81
C ARG A 24 2.74 5.78 -1.15
N LYS A 25 3.05 6.70 -2.08
CA LYS A 25 2.10 7.73 -2.52
C LYS A 25 0.88 7.10 -3.18
N ASN A 26 1.09 6.16 -4.10
CA ASN A 26 0.01 5.46 -4.78
C ASN A 26 -0.88 4.69 -3.80
N LEU A 27 -0.30 4.01 -2.79
CA LEU A 27 -1.06 3.35 -1.72
C LEU A 27 -2.00 4.32 -0.98
N MET A 28 -1.49 5.50 -0.60
CA MET A 28 -2.29 6.50 0.11
C MET A 28 -3.38 7.10 -0.79
N GLU A 29 -3.08 7.33 -2.08
CA GLU A 29 -4.08 7.79 -3.06
C GLU A 29 -5.17 6.73 -3.29
N ASP A 30 -4.83 5.44 -3.20
CA ASP A 30 -5.76 4.32 -3.19
C ASP A 30 -6.39 4.06 -1.81
N GLY A 31 -6.41 5.06 -0.91
CA GLY A 31 -7.16 5.00 0.34
C GLY A 31 -6.60 4.07 1.42
N PHE A 32 -5.38 3.54 1.25
CA PHE A 32 -4.72 2.81 2.33
C PHE A 32 -4.15 3.76 3.38
N THR A 33 -4.30 3.37 4.65
CA THR A 33 -3.73 4.07 5.80
C THR A 33 -2.58 3.25 6.39
N MET A 34 -1.51 3.91 6.82
CA MET A 34 -0.39 3.24 7.48
C MET A 34 -0.84 2.75 8.86
N MET A 35 -0.68 1.45 9.13
CA MET A 35 -0.90 0.85 10.46
C MET A 35 0.42 0.69 11.21
N GLN A 36 1.45 0.21 10.51
CA GLN A 36 2.82 0.07 10.99
C GLN A 36 3.79 0.32 9.82
N TYR A 37 5.09 0.47 10.11
CA TYR A 37 6.10 0.46 9.05
C TYR A 37 5.92 -0.75 8.14
N SER A 38 5.91 -0.52 6.82
CA SER A 38 5.68 -1.54 5.79
C SER A 38 4.33 -2.28 5.85
N VAL A 39 3.37 -1.81 6.64
CA VAL A 39 2.04 -2.42 6.76
C VAL A 39 0.94 -1.37 6.64
N TYR A 40 0.13 -1.51 5.60
CA TYR A 40 -0.93 -0.58 5.23
C TYR A 40 -2.27 -1.29 5.17
N VAL A 41 -3.34 -0.61 5.61
CA VAL A 41 -4.68 -1.19 5.70
C VAL A 41 -5.73 -0.31 5.03
N ARG A 42 -6.71 -0.94 4.41
CA ARG A 42 -7.91 -0.27 3.87
C ARG A 42 -9.15 -1.05 4.24
N HIS A 43 -10.17 -0.33 4.68
CA HIS A 43 -11.50 -0.89 4.91
C HIS A 43 -12.31 -0.87 3.60
N CYS A 44 -12.82 -2.01 3.18
CA CYS A 44 -13.67 -2.18 2.01
C CYS A 44 -15.08 -2.59 2.46
N ALA A 45 -16.11 -1.95 1.92
CA ALA A 45 -17.50 -2.20 2.32
C ALA A 45 -18.04 -3.57 1.85
N SER A 46 -17.49 -4.13 0.77
CA SER A 46 -17.86 -5.42 0.19
C SER A 46 -16.65 -6.18 -0.35
N ILE A 47 -16.82 -7.47 -0.63
CA ILE A 47 -15.82 -8.34 -1.29
C ILE A 47 -15.49 -7.84 -2.69
N GLU A 48 -16.52 -7.49 -3.46
CA GLU A 48 -16.36 -6.91 -4.79
C GLU A 48 -15.53 -5.61 -4.78
N ASN A 49 -15.70 -4.77 -3.75
CA ASN A 49 -14.86 -3.57 -3.59
C ASN A 49 -13.41 -3.91 -3.26
N ALA A 50 -13.14 -5.02 -2.56
CA ALA A 50 -11.76 -5.44 -2.27
C ALA A 50 -11.06 -6.02 -3.50
N GLU A 51 -11.77 -6.76 -4.36
CA GLU A 51 -11.18 -7.39 -5.55
C GLU A 51 -10.57 -6.40 -6.55
N VAL A 52 -11.13 -5.20 -6.67
CA VAL A 52 -10.60 -4.13 -7.54
C VAL A 52 -9.20 -3.66 -7.12
N HIS A 53 -8.82 -3.89 -5.86
CA HIS A 53 -7.54 -3.44 -5.31
C HIS A 53 -6.54 -4.59 -5.07
N LEU A 54 -6.87 -5.81 -5.52
CA LEU A 54 -5.99 -6.98 -5.43
C LEU A 54 -5.14 -7.19 -6.70
N THR A 55 -5.42 -6.50 -7.81
CA THR A 55 -4.75 -6.66 -9.12
C THR A 55 -3.65 -5.64 -9.39
#